data_AF-A0A7S2ALQ6-F1
#
_entry.id   AF-A0A7S2ALQ6-F1
#
_cell.length_a   1.000
_cell.length_b   1.000
_cell.length_c   1.000
_cell.angle_alpha   90.00
_cell.angle_beta   90.00
_cell.angle_gamma   90.00
#
_symmetry.space_group_name_H-M   'P 1'
#
loop_
_entity.id
_entity.type
_entity.pdbx_description
1 polymer ?
#
loop_
_entity_poly.entity_id
_entity_poly.type
_entity_poly.pdbx_seq_one_letter_code
_entity_poly.pdbx_strand_id
1 'polypeptide(L)'
;GGVMVYECLSGSVPFHAGNEQGPEANVKVIQAVRGHKEFFRKRLDRAKAKGYLTQDAERLLLGLICEVKTRLTAEQLRQEPFFSGVDFANIYTQQPPIVPASYLKGPTDARFFPDVTGACQLPDAAAGPTKDAPLEWVHYEFNRETHYLQQPKA
;
A
#
# COMPACT_ATOMS: atom_id res chain seq x y z
N GLY A 1 3.30 1.19 4.60
CA GLY A 1 4.53 2.02 4.60
C GLY A 1 5.76 1.17 4.31
N GLY A 2 6.47 0.71 5.34
CA GLY A 2 7.82 0.13 5.17
C GLY A 2 7.94 -1.08 4.25
N VAL A 3 6.96 -1.99 4.24
CA VAL A 3 6.96 -3.16 3.33
C VAL A 3 6.99 -2.72 1.86
N MET A 4 6.17 -1.74 1.49
CA MET A 4 6.13 -1.18 0.13
C MET A 4 7.46 -0.52 -0.24
N VAL A 5 8.04 0.27 0.67
CA VAL A 5 9.34 0.93 0.43
C VAL A 5 10.44 -0.11 0.19
N TYR A 6 10.48 -1.18 1.00
CA TYR A 6 11.44 -2.26 0.80
C TYR A 6 11.25 -2.96 -0.55
N GLU A 7 10.00 -3.20 -0.95
CA GLU A 7 9.68 -3.81 -2.24
C GLU A 7 10.08 -2.91 -3.42
N CYS A 8 9.78 -1.62 -3.38
CA CYS A 8 10.21 -0.68 -4.41
C CYS A 8 11.74 -0.59 -4.55
N LEU A 9 12.49 -0.72 -3.46
CA LEU A 9 13.95 -0.63 -3.47
C LEU A 9 14.63 -1.95 -3.85
N SER A 10 14.08 -3.10 -3.43
CA SER A 10 14.74 -4.41 -3.57
C SER A 10 14.11 -5.33 -4.61
N GLY A 11 12.92 -4.99 -5.13
CA GLY A 11 12.14 -5.82 -6.05
C GLY A 11 11.51 -7.05 -5.41
N SER A 12 11.48 -7.15 -4.08
CA SER A 12 10.89 -8.29 -3.37
C SER A 12 10.23 -7.85 -2.07
N VAL A 13 9.20 -8.57 -1.62
CA VAL A 13 8.61 -8.33 -0.29
C VAL A 13 9.52 -8.86 0.83
N PRO A 14 9.61 -8.18 1.98
CA PRO A 14 10.51 -8.57 3.06
C PRO A 14 10.06 -9.86 3.78
N PHE A 15 8.74 -10.07 3.88
CA PHE A 15 8.13 -11.24 4.52
C PHE A 15 7.35 -12.04 3.47
N HIS A 16 7.88 -13.20 3.06
CA HIS A 16 7.23 -14.11 2.12
C HIS A 16 7.54 -15.57 2.48
N ALA A 17 6.65 -16.48 2.10
CA ALA A 17 6.80 -17.92 2.30
C ALA A 17 7.50 -18.64 1.13
N GLY A 18 8.23 -17.90 0.28
CA GLY A 18 8.81 -18.47 -0.94
C GLY A 18 7.73 -18.86 -1.95
N ASN A 19 7.80 -20.09 -2.45
CA ASN A 19 6.86 -20.64 -3.45
C ASN A 19 5.67 -21.38 -2.81
N GLU A 20 5.57 -21.37 -1.47
CA GLU A 20 4.54 -22.10 -0.76
C GLU A 20 3.21 -21.34 -0.76
N GLN A 21 2.10 -22.08 -0.80
CA GLN A 21 0.74 -21.55 -0.83
C GLN A 21 -0.12 -22.24 0.23
N GLY A 22 -1.24 -21.60 0.61
CA GLY A 22 -2.19 -22.16 1.56
C GLY A 22 -1.87 -21.85 3.04
N PRO A 23 -2.52 -22.56 3.98
CA PRO A 23 -2.45 -22.24 5.41
C PRO A 23 -1.02 -22.26 6.00
N GLU A 24 -0.15 -23.16 5.52
CA GLU A 24 1.23 -23.27 5.99
C GLU A 24 2.07 -22.03 5.62
N ALA A 25 1.87 -21.49 4.42
CA ALA A 25 2.51 -20.25 3.98
C ALA A 25 2.10 -19.08 4.88
N ASN A 26 0.83 -19.02 5.29
CA ASN A 26 0.34 -17.99 6.22
C ASN A 26 1.03 -18.10 7.59
N VAL A 27 1.20 -19.31 8.12
CA VAL A 27 1.92 -19.52 9.39
C VAL A 27 3.36 -19.03 9.30
N LYS A 28 4.06 -19.33 8.20
CA LYS A 28 5.45 -18.86 7.98
C LYS A 28 5.55 -17.34 7.93
N VAL A 29 4.65 -16.68 7.20
CA VAL A 29 4.61 -15.21 7.14
C VAL A 29 4.32 -14.63 8.53
N ILE A 30 3.32 -15.15 9.24
CA ILE A 30 2.98 -14.71 10.61
C ILE A 30 4.18 -14.86 11.55
N GLN A 31 4.86 -16.00 11.50
CA GLN A 31 6.05 -16.25 12.32
C GLN A 31 7.17 -15.25 11.98
N ALA A 32 7.42 -14.98 10.70
CA ALA A 32 8.42 -14.01 10.26
C ALA A 32 8.08 -12.57 10.70
N VAL A 33 6.80 -12.19 10.65
CA VAL A 33 6.31 -10.88 11.13
C VAL A 33 6.42 -10.76 12.65
N ARG A 34 6.06 -11.81 13.40
CA ARG A 34 6.24 -11.84 14.86
C ARG A 34 7.71 -11.73 15.26
N GLY A 35 8.59 -12.43 14.54
CA GLY A 35 10.05 -12.38 14.69
C GLY A 35 10.73 -11.27 13.87
N HIS A 36 10.03 -10.20 13.50
CA HIS A 36 10.53 -9.22 12.52
C HIS A 36 11.90 -8.63 12.87
N LYS A 37 12.21 -8.41 14.15
CA LYS A 37 13.50 -7.80 14.57
C LYS A 37 14.72 -8.54 14.03
N GLU A 38 14.71 -9.87 14.14
CA GLU A 38 15.80 -10.71 13.64
C GLU A 38 15.62 -11.03 12.16
N PHE A 39 14.40 -11.38 11.76
CA PHE A 39 14.11 -11.82 10.40
C PHE A 39 14.36 -10.70 9.38
N PHE A 40 13.88 -9.49 9.70
CA PHE A 40 14.01 -8.33 8.81
C PHE A 40 15.46 -7.82 8.76
N ARG A 41 16.23 -7.91 9.86
CA ARG A 41 17.66 -7.58 9.85
C ARG A 41 18.42 -8.40 8.82
N LYS A 42 18.23 -9.72 8.82
CA LYS A 42 18.83 -10.64 7.82
C LYS A 42 18.37 -10.34 6.38
N ARG A 43 17.20 -9.74 6.19
CA ARG A 43 16.71 -9.31 4.86
C ARG A 43 17.40 -8.02 4.42
N LEU A 44 17.52 -7.03 5.32
CA LEU A 44 18.25 -5.80 5.09
C LEU A 44 19.72 -6.06 4.74
N ASP A 45 20.41 -6.89 5.52
CA ASP A 45 21.82 -7.22 5.29
C ASP A 45 22.04 -7.82 3.90
N ARG A 46 21.15 -8.72 3.47
CA ARG A 46 21.19 -9.31 2.13
C ARG A 46 20.89 -8.30 1.03
N ALA A 47 19.90 -7.42 1.21
CA ALA A 47 19.57 -6.39 0.23
C ALA A 47 20.72 -5.36 0.09
N LYS A 48 21.37 -5.01 1.21
CA LYS A 48 22.55 -4.14 1.26
C LYS A 48 23.76 -4.80 0.59
N ALA A 49 24.03 -6.07 0.86
CA ALA A 49 25.09 -6.82 0.20
C ALA A 49 24.91 -6.92 -1.33
N LYS A 50 23.67 -6.87 -1.81
CA LYS A 50 23.32 -6.81 -3.24
C LYS A 50 23.37 -5.40 -3.83
N GLY A 51 23.63 -4.37 -3.02
CA GLY A 51 23.68 -2.98 -3.47
C GLY A 51 22.32 -2.32 -3.68
N TYR A 52 21.23 -2.91 -3.20
CA TYR A 52 19.88 -2.36 -3.38
C TYR A 52 19.53 -1.25 -2.38
N LEU A 53 20.26 -1.17 -1.26
CA LEU A 53 19.96 -0.24 -0.17
C LEU A 53 21.13 0.66 0.14
N THR A 54 20.86 1.97 0.19
CA THR A 54 21.73 2.96 0.81
C THR A 54 21.59 2.92 2.33
N GLN A 55 22.51 3.57 3.04
CA GLN A 55 22.44 3.70 4.50
C GLN A 55 21.17 4.45 4.95
N ASP A 56 20.78 5.50 4.23
CA ASP A 56 19.58 6.28 4.54
C ASP A 56 18.31 5.47 4.33
N ALA A 57 18.26 4.65 3.28
CA ALA A 57 17.16 3.73 3.03
C ALA A 57 17.04 2.67 4.13
N GLU A 58 18.17 2.10 4.58
CA GLU A 58 18.19 1.15 5.70
C GLU A 58 17.63 1.79 6.98
N ARG A 59 18.08 3.01 7.29
CA ARG A 59 17.63 3.76 8.47
C ARG A 59 16.13 4.01 8.45
N LEU A 60 15.60 4.50 7.32
CA LEU A 60 14.17 4.70 7.11
C LEU A 60 13.39 3.40 7.31
N LEU A 61 13.85 2.30 6.70
CA LEU A 61 13.19 1.00 6.77
C LEU A 61 13.10 0.45 8.20
N LEU A 62 14.15 0.64 9.01
CA LEU A 62 14.16 0.26 10.42
C LEU A 62 13.20 1.11 11.28
N GLY A 63 12.98 2.38 10.90
CA GLY A 63 11.98 3.24 11.54
C GLY A 63 10.53 2.94 11.14
N LEU A 64 10.32 2.22 10.03
CA LEU A 64 9.00 1.85 9.51
C LEU A 64 8.59 0.41 9.86
N ILE A 65 9.52 -0.55 9.78
CA ILE A 65 9.31 -1.97 10.07
C ILE A 65 9.85 -2.26 11.46
N CYS A 66 9.07 -1.85 12.45
CA CYS A 66 9.36 -1.99 13.87
C CYS A 66 8.07 -2.09 14.68
N GLU A 67 8.23 -2.20 16.00
CA GLU A 67 7.15 -2.12 16.97
C GLU A 67 6.37 -0.81 16.81
N VAL A 68 5.05 -0.88 16.97
CA VAL A 68 4.17 0.29 16.77
C VAL A 68 4.58 1.49 17.64
N LYS A 69 5.03 1.23 18.88
CA LYS A 69 5.42 2.28 19.84
C LYS A 69 6.64 3.10 19.42
N THR A 70 7.51 2.53 18.57
CA THR A 70 8.76 3.16 18.13
C THR A 70 8.73 3.55 16.66
N ARG A 71 7.56 3.42 16.00
CA ARG A 71 7.40 3.70 14.59
C ARG A 71 7.39 5.19 14.36
N LEU A 72 8.11 5.63 13.32
CA LEU A 72 8.17 7.05 12.96
C LEU A 72 6.78 7.60 12.58
N THR A 73 6.48 8.81 13.04
CA THR A 73 5.30 9.57 12.61
C THR A 73 5.53 10.21 11.24
N ALA A 74 4.47 10.76 10.64
CA ALA A 74 4.60 11.47 9.36
C ALA A 74 5.58 12.66 9.45
N GLU A 75 5.55 13.41 10.54
CA GLU A 75 6.45 14.55 10.79
C GLU A 75 7.89 14.09 10.89
N GLN A 76 8.15 13.01 11.62
CA GLN A 76 9.50 12.44 11.76
C GLN A 76 10.00 11.88 10.43
N LEU A 77 9.15 11.23 9.64
CA LEU A 77 9.51 10.70 8.32
C LEU A 77 9.98 11.80 7.37
N ARG A 78 9.31 12.96 7.36
CA ARG A 78 9.71 14.10 6.51
C ARG A 78 11.12 14.64 6.84
N GLN A 79 11.64 14.33 8.02
CA GLN A 79 12.98 14.76 8.47
C GLN A 79 14.07 13.72 8.20
N GLU A 80 13.72 12.53 7.69
CA GLU A 80 14.70 11.50 7.36
C GLU A 80 15.57 11.92 6.15
N PRO A 81 16.90 11.73 6.18
CA PRO A 81 17.82 12.02 5.09
C PRO A 81 17.46 11.33 3.78
N PHE A 82 16.76 10.20 3.83
CA PHE A 82 16.22 9.54 2.65
C PHE A 82 15.34 10.47 1.80
N PHE A 83 14.65 11.42 2.42
CA PHE A 83 13.81 12.43 1.76
C PHE A 83 14.49 13.80 1.66
N SER A 84 15.82 13.87 1.78
CA SER A 84 16.57 15.11 1.65
C SER A 84 16.29 15.76 0.28
N GLY A 85 15.95 17.05 0.29
CA GLY A 85 15.60 17.82 -0.90
C GLY A 85 14.16 17.68 -1.38
N VAL A 86 13.32 16.86 -0.73
CA VAL A 86 11.89 16.76 -1.05
C VAL A 86 11.13 17.92 -0.42
N ASP A 87 10.52 18.77 -1.24
CA ASP A 87 9.56 19.78 -0.78
C ASP A 87 8.18 19.16 -0.59
N PHE A 88 7.91 18.66 0.62
CA PHE A 88 6.63 18.04 0.97
C PHE A 88 5.43 18.99 0.92
N ALA A 89 5.63 20.30 1.02
CA ALA A 89 4.53 21.26 0.96
C ALA A 89 3.98 21.41 -0.47
N ASN A 90 4.84 21.26 -1.47
CA ASN A 90 4.51 21.44 -2.88
C ASN A 90 4.70 20.17 -3.72
N ILE A 91 4.87 19.00 -3.11
CA ILE A 91 5.16 17.75 -3.83
C ILE A 91 4.11 17.41 -4.91
N TYR A 92 2.85 17.78 -4.70
CA TYR A 92 1.75 17.53 -5.63
C TYR A 92 1.78 18.42 -6.89
N THR A 93 2.53 19.52 -6.86
CA THR A 93 2.71 20.41 -8.02
C THR A 93 3.96 20.07 -8.83
N GLN A 94 4.85 19.24 -8.28
CA GLN A 94 6.06 18.79 -8.97
C GLN A 94 5.72 17.79 -10.07
N GLN A 95 6.56 17.75 -11.10
CA GLN A 95 6.43 16.76 -12.16
C GLN A 95 6.72 15.36 -11.59
N PRO A 96 5.80 14.38 -11.73
CA PRO A 96 6.06 13.04 -11.24
C PRO A 96 7.12 12.34 -12.10
N PRO A 97 7.91 11.40 -11.53
CA PRO A 97 8.93 10.67 -12.27
C PRO A 97 8.40 9.87 -13.46
N ILE A 98 7.14 9.43 -13.40
CA ILE A 98 6.45 8.70 -14.47
C ILE A 98 5.20 9.47 -14.83
N VAL A 99 5.03 9.80 -16.11
CA VAL A 99 3.87 10.54 -16.64
C VAL A 99 3.06 9.62 -17.57
N PRO A 100 1.93 9.05 -17.12
CA PRO A 100 1.13 8.09 -17.90
C PRO A 100 0.53 8.69 -19.18
N ALA A 101 0.24 9.99 -19.19
CA ALA A 101 -0.47 10.67 -20.28
C ALA A 101 0.18 10.50 -21.67
N SER A 102 1.50 10.33 -21.72
CA SER A 102 2.24 10.08 -22.97
C SER A 102 1.96 8.71 -23.60
N TYR A 103 1.41 7.77 -22.83
CA TYR A 103 1.13 6.40 -23.25
C TYR A 103 -0.36 6.12 -23.46
N LEU A 104 -1.25 7.01 -23.02
CA LEU A 104 -2.69 6.80 -23.08
C LEU A 104 -3.23 7.13 -24.48
N LYS A 105 -4.09 6.25 -25.00
CA LYS A 105 -4.77 6.46 -26.29
C LYS A 105 -6.09 7.24 -26.16
N GLY A 106 -6.60 7.42 -24.94
CA GLY A 106 -7.87 8.08 -24.67
C GLY A 106 -8.37 7.85 -23.24
N PRO A 107 -9.55 8.38 -22.89
CA PRO A 107 -10.08 8.35 -21.52
C PRO A 107 -10.49 6.95 -21.03
N THR A 108 -10.65 5.99 -21.94
CA THR A 108 -11.03 4.59 -21.64
C THR A 108 -9.87 3.61 -21.75
N ASP A 109 -8.63 4.09 -21.94
CA ASP A 109 -7.46 3.21 -22.09
C ASP A 109 -7.09 2.59 -20.73
N ALA A 110 -7.23 1.27 -20.62
CA ALA A 110 -6.97 0.49 -19.42
C ALA A 110 -5.62 -0.26 -19.43
N ARG A 111 -4.68 0.08 -20.34
CA ARG A 111 -3.41 -0.67 -20.56
C ARG A 111 -2.52 -0.90 -19.34
N PHE A 112 -2.66 -0.08 -18.30
CA PHE A 112 -1.86 -0.21 -17.07
C PHE A 112 -2.50 -1.15 -16.05
N PHE A 113 -3.69 -1.68 -16.36
CA PHE A 113 -4.38 -2.69 -15.59
C PHE A 113 -4.25 -4.04 -16.31
N PRO A 114 -4.01 -5.14 -15.58
CA PRO A 114 -4.01 -6.46 -16.17
C PRO A 114 -5.41 -6.82 -16.69
N ASP A 115 -5.48 -7.56 -17.79
CA ASP A 115 -6.74 -8.09 -18.30
C ASP A 115 -7.36 -9.03 -17.26
N VAL A 116 -8.63 -8.80 -16.94
CA VAL A 116 -9.39 -9.69 -16.06
C VAL A 116 -9.85 -10.90 -16.89
N THR A 117 -8.97 -11.89 -16.99
CA THR A 117 -9.31 -13.17 -17.65
C THR A 117 -9.92 -14.12 -16.63
N GLY A 118 -11.18 -14.50 -16.83
CA GLY A 118 -11.91 -15.41 -15.95
C GLY A 118 -13.15 -14.76 -15.36
N ALA A 119 -14.31 -15.05 -15.95
CA ALA A 119 -15.58 -14.70 -15.33
C ALA A 119 -15.76 -15.61 -14.10
N CYS A 120 -15.44 -15.11 -12.91
CA CYS A 120 -16.02 -15.68 -11.70
C CYS A 120 -17.52 -15.39 -11.75
N GLN A 121 -18.33 -16.44 -11.70
CA GLN A 121 -19.77 -16.26 -11.47
C GLN A 121 -19.92 -15.45 -10.18
N LEU A 122 -20.71 -14.39 -10.26
CA LEU A 122 -21.09 -13.66 -9.07
C LEU A 122 -21.78 -14.65 -8.11
N PRO A 123 -21.51 -14.58 -6.80
CA PRO A 123 -22.22 -15.41 -5.85
C PRO A 123 -23.72 -15.14 -5.97
N ASP A 124 -24.54 -16.19 -5.90
CA ASP A 124 -25.98 -16.05 -5.84
C ASP A 124 -26.38 -15.18 -4.65
N ALA A 125 -27.44 -14.37 -4.81
CA ALA A 125 -27.99 -13.60 -3.72
C ALA A 125 -28.35 -14.56 -2.56
N ALA A 126 -27.69 -14.40 -1.42
CA ALA A 126 -27.85 -15.32 -0.30
C ALA A 126 -29.33 -15.35 0.15
N ALA A 127 -29.95 -16.53 0.17
CA ALA A 127 -31.23 -16.79 0.82
C ALA A 127 -31.06 -16.80 2.35
N GLY A 128 -30.64 -15.67 2.91
CA GLY A 128 -30.55 -15.46 4.36
C GLY A 128 -31.94 -15.16 4.96
N PRO A 129 -32.12 -15.34 6.28
CA PRO A 129 -33.37 -14.99 6.95
C PRO A 129 -33.69 -13.53 6.66
N THR A 130 -34.98 -13.20 6.48
CA THR A 130 -35.54 -11.90 6.11
C THR A 130 -34.84 -10.73 6.81
N LYS A 131 -33.72 -10.30 6.24
CA LYS A 131 -33.15 -8.99 6.48
C LYS A 131 -33.89 -8.08 5.55
N ASP A 132 -34.37 -6.94 6.06
CA ASP A 132 -34.88 -5.89 5.21
C ASP A 132 -33.72 -5.39 4.35
N ALA A 133 -33.52 -6.02 3.19
CA ALA A 133 -32.44 -5.70 2.25
C ALA A 133 -32.34 -4.21 1.92
N PRO A 134 -33.46 -3.43 1.85
CA PRO A 134 -33.38 -1.98 1.68
C PRO A 134 -32.74 -1.25 2.87
N LEU A 135 -32.84 -1.78 4.09
CA LEU A 135 -32.29 -1.16 5.31
C LEU A 135 -30.77 -1.37 5.46
N GLU A 136 -30.18 -2.37 4.79
CA GLU A 136 -28.74 -2.63 4.86
C GLU A 136 -27.90 -1.53 4.19
N TRP A 137 -28.49 -0.81 3.23
CA TRP A 137 -27.80 0.19 2.40
C TRP A 137 -28.38 1.60 2.56
N VAL A 138 -29.15 1.85 3.63
CA VAL A 138 -29.68 3.19 3.90
C VAL A 138 -28.51 4.17 4.04
N HIS A 139 -28.63 5.32 3.37
CA HIS A 139 -27.57 6.33 3.26
C HIS A 139 -26.31 5.92 2.48
N TYR A 140 -26.34 4.81 1.73
CA TYR A 140 -25.28 4.48 0.78
C TYR A 140 -25.22 5.48 -0.37
N GLU A 141 -26.38 5.95 -0.83
CA GLU A 141 -26.49 6.94 -1.89
C GLU A 141 -25.83 8.26 -1.47
N PHE A 142 -24.88 8.72 -2.29
CA PHE A 142 -24.20 9.98 -2.08
C PHE A 142 -24.32 10.86 -3.32
N ASN A 143 -25.00 12.00 -3.16
CA ASN A 143 -25.00 13.07 -4.15
C ASN A 143 -24.10 14.21 -3.66
N ARG A 144 -22.95 14.37 -4.33
CA ARG A 144 -21.95 15.38 -4.00
C ARG A 144 -22.48 16.81 -4.10
N GLU A 145 -23.32 17.10 -5.10
CA GLU A 145 -23.87 18.44 -5.32
C GLU A 145 -24.85 18.83 -4.22
N THR A 146 -25.81 17.95 -3.91
CA THR A 146 -26.78 18.15 -2.83
C THR A 146 -26.08 18.29 -1.47
N HIS A 147 -25.03 17.50 -1.24
CA HIS A 147 -24.24 17.57 -0.01
C HIS A 147 -23.60 18.94 0.19
N TYR A 148 -23.01 19.53 -0.85
CA TYR A 148 -22.39 20.87 -0.73
C TYR A 148 -23.43 22.00 -0.62
N LEU A 149 -24.59 21.87 -1.26
CA LEU A 149 -25.67 22.87 -1.14
C LEU A 149 -26.27 22.94 0.26
N GLN A 150 -26.25 21.82 0.99
CA GLN A 150 -26.79 21.70 2.35
C GLN A 150 -25.78 22.12 3.44
N GLN A 151 -24.49 22.28 3.10
CA GLN A 151 -23.52 22.81 4.05
C GLN A 151 -23.67 24.34 4.16
N PRO A 152 -23.72 24.90 5.38
CA PRO A 152 -23.65 26.34 5.55
C PRO A 152 -22.34 26.84 4.95
N LYS A 153 -22.41 27.89 4.12
CA LYS A 153 -21.22 28.57 3.62
C LYS A 153 -20.42 29.08 4.82
N ALA A 154 -19.19 28.57 4.98
CA ALA A 154 -18.21 29.10 5.92
C ALA A 154 -17.77 30.50 5.50
#